data_AF-A0A9D3A0T4-F1
#
_entry.id   AF-A0A9D3A0T4-F1
#
_cell.length_a   1.000
_cell.length_b   1.000
_cell.length_c   1.000
_cell.angle_alpha   90.00
_cell.angle_beta   90.00
_cell.angle_gamma   90.00
#
_symmetry.space_group_name_H-M   'P 1'
#
loop_
_entity.id
_entity.type
_entity.pdbx_description
1 polymer ?
#
loop_
_entity_poly.entity_id
_entity_poly.type
_entity_poly.pdbx_seq_one_letter_code
_entity_poly.pdbx_strand_id
1 'polypeptide(L)'
;MGGFFGATSKRDVVLDVFFGVDYHSHLGTKNAGMVFCGGNGTFQREIHSIENTPFRTKFEDDLSSFHGNAGIGCISDTDPQPLLVRSHLGTFAITTVSAINNADALIDSCFEGGKRQFMAMGSGKVNDTELIAALITQKDDFVSGIKYAQDAIDGSLTLLIMTAEGDIIAARDKMGRLPVLIGKNDEGRCVAFESFAYHKLGYDDEYELGPAEIVRVTPEGHETIAPAGDDMKICAFLWVYYGYPNSNYEGVNVEVMRYRNGAIMARDEAAAGTLPQVDYVAGVPDSGLPHGIGYATESGQPFGRPFIKYTPTWPRSFMPANQEVRNRVAKMKQIPVPELIDGKKLLLVDDSIVRGTQLRETVDFLYDAGAKEVHMRSACPPIMFSCKYLSFSRGKSDMDL
;
A
#
# COMPACT_ATOMS: atom_id res chain seq x y z
N MET A 1 -4.56 -2.18 -4.57
CA MET A 1 -3.91 -2.30 -3.26
C MET A 1 -4.70 -1.47 -2.26
N GLY A 2 -4.20 -1.29 -1.05
CA GLY A 2 -4.85 -0.53 0.00
C GLY A 2 -3.97 -0.46 1.23
N GLY A 3 -4.35 0.37 2.19
CA GLY A 3 -3.67 0.51 3.46
C GLY A 3 -4.68 0.87 4.54
N PHE A 4 -4.31 0.63 5.79
CA PHE A 4 -5.14 0.97 6.93
C PHE A 4 -4.36 1.74 7.98
N PHE A 5 -5.13 2.42 8.82
CA PHE A 5 -4.67 3.00 10.06
C PHE A 5 -5.74 2.79 11.13
N GLY A 6 -5.33 2.44 12.33
CA GLY A 6 -6.20 2.35 13.50
C GLY A 6 -5.55 3.00 14.70
N ALA A 7 -6.35 3.53 15.62
CA ALA A 7 -5.88 4.09 16.87
C ALA A 7 -6.85 3.76 18.01
N THR A 8 -6.30 3.54 19.19
CA THR A 8 -7.05 3.38 20.45
C THR A 8 -6.30 4.12 21.55
N SER A 9 -7.00 5.01 22.27
CA SER A 9 -6.40 5.96 23.20
C SER A 9 -7.35 6.30 24.35
N LYS A 10 -6.82 7.02 25.35
CA LYS A 10 -7.60 7.64 26.42
C LYS A 10 -8.26 8.96 25.98
N ARG A 11 -7.83 9.53 24.85
CA ARG A 11 -8.41 10.72 24.22
C ARG A 11 -9.14 10.37 22.93
N ASP A 12 -9.82 11.36 22.36
CA ASP A 12 -10.40 11.25 21.02
C ASP A 12 -9.30 11.00 19.96
N VAL A 13 -9.55 10.07 19.04
CA VAL A 13 -8.62 9.62 17.99
C VAL A 13 -9.06 9.96 16.58
N VAL A 14 -10.11 10.78 16.40
CA VAL A 14 -10.68 11.07 15.07
C VAL A 14 -9.64 11.64 14.13
N LEU A 15 -8.88 12.64 14.59
CA LEU A 15 -7.84 13.27 13.77
C LEU A 15 -6.64 12.34 13.52
N ASP A 16 -6.33 11.46 14.47
CA ASP A 16 -5.24 10.49 14.31
C ASP A 16 -5.56 9.51 13.18
N VAL A 17 -6.77 8.94 13.19
CA VAL A 17 -7.22 8.03 12.13
C VAL A 17 -7.39 8.77 10.81
N PHE A 18 -7.97 9.97 10.81
CA PHE A 18 -8.14 10.78 9.59
C PHE A 18 -6.82 11.06 8.90
N PHE A 19 -5.85 11.65 9.60
CA PHE A 19 -4.55 11.95 9.01
C PHE A 19 -3.73 10.69 8.76
N GLY A 20 -3.85 9.68 9.62
CA GLY A 20 -3.21 8.38 9.43
C GLY A 20 -3.64 7.72 8.13
N VAL A 21 -4.94 7.65 7.85
CA VAL A 21 -5.48 7.14 6.58
C VAL A 21 -5.08 8.02 5.40
N ASP A 22 -5.14 9.35 5.56
CA ASP A 22 -4.75 10.29 4.50
C ASP A 22 -3.30 10.11 4.05
N TYR A 23 -2.36 9.90 5.00
CA TYR A 23 -0.96 9.63 4.67
C TYR A 23 -0.80 8.37 3.80
N HIS A 24 -1.71 7.40 3.88
CA HIS A 24 -1.72 6.20 3.07
C HIS A 24 -2.44 6.35 1.71
N SER A 25 -2.81 7.58 1.30
CA SER A 25 -3.48 7.84 0.02
C SER A 25 -2.68 7.40 -1.22
N HIS A 26 -1.39 7.07 -1.09
CA HIS A 26 -0.62 6.48 -2.19
C HIS A 26 -0.92 5.00 -2.44
N LEU A 27 -1.50 4.30 -1.47
CA LEU A 27 -1.75 2.86 -1.52
C LEU A 27 -3.07 2.50 -2.21
N GLY A 28 -3.94 3.47 -2.47
CA GLY A 28 -5.11 3.26 -3.29
C GLY A 28 -5.85 4.55 -3.67
N THR A 29 -6.70 4.46 -4.69
CA THR A 29 -7.31 5.62 -5.34
C THR A 29 -8.81 5.49 -5.58
N LYS A 30 -9.50 4.45 -5.07
CA LYS A 30 -10.92 4.24 -5.39
C LYS A 30 -11.87 4.56 -4.26
N ASN A 31 -11.65 3.92 -3.12
CA ASN A 31 -12.52 4.00 -1.96
C ASN A 31 -11.70 4.34 -0.73
N ALA A 32 -12.33 5.03 0.20
CA ALA A 32 -11.78 5.30 1.50
C ALA A 32 -12.90 5.28 2.53
N GLY A 33 -12.58 4.95 3.78
CA GLY A 33 -13.57 4.92 4.84
C GLY A 33 -12.94 4.98 6.20
N MET A 34 -13.74 5.43 7.16
CA MET A 34 -13.38 5.48 8.58
C MET A 34 -14.56 5.03 9.41
N VAL A 35 -14.26 4.38 10.53
CA VAL A 35 -15.23 4.00 11.54
C VAL A 35 -14.65 4.24 12.92
N PHE A 36 -15.45 4.86 13.78
CA PHE A 36 -15.10 5.20 15.15
C PHE A 36 -16.07 4.52 16.11
N CYS A 37 -15.56 4.12 17.26
CA CYS A 37 -16.36 3.63 18.37
C CYS A 37 -16.31 4.65 19.52
N GLY A 38 -17.48 5.09 19.96
CA GLY A 38 -17.61 5.81 21.23
C GLY A 38 -17.65 4.84 22.40
N GLY A 39 -17.22 5.28 23.60
CA GLY A 39 -17.14 4.44 24.81
C GLY A 39 -18.46 3.82 25.33
N ASN A 40 -19.56 3.99 24.62
CA ASN A 40 -20.86 3.34 24.85
C ASN A 40 -21.18 2.22 23.83
N GLY A 41 -20.23 1.81 22.98
CA GLY A 41 -20.41 0.81 21.94
C GLY A 41 -21.15 1.31 20.69
N THR A 42 -21.31 2.63 20.53
CA THR A 42 -21.92 3.24 19.34
C THR A 42 -20.86 3.44 18.26
N PHE A 43 -21.15 2.97 17.05
CA PHE A 43 -20.28 3.14 15.90
C PHE A 43 -20.75 4.27 14.99
N GLN A 44 -19.80 5.03 14.47
CA GLN A 44 -20.02 6.07 13.46
C GLN A 44 -19.13 5.73 12.27
N ARG A 45 -19.68 5.69 11.05
CA ARG A 45 -18.94 5.24 9.87
C ARG A 45 -19.34 6.01 8.63
N GLU A 46 -18.34 6.45 7.87
CA GLU A 46 -18.51 6.95 6.51
C GLU A 46 -17.55 6.25 5.54
N ILE A 47 -18.02 6.06 4.31
CA ILE A 47 -17.24 5.50 3.20
C ILE A 47 -17.52 6.32 1.95
N HIS A 48 -16.46 6.81 1.32
CA HIS A 48 -16.54 7.63 0.11
C HIS A 48 -15.75 7.02 -1.04
N SER A 49 -16.23 7.27 -2.26
CA SER A 49 -15.39 7.17 -3.44
C SER A 49 -14.42 8.37 -3.51
N ILE A 50 -13.15 8.06 -3.76
CA ILE A 50 -12.04 9.02 -3.91
C ILE A 50 -11.45 9.03 -5.33
N GLU A 51 -12.10 8.38 -6.30
CA GLU A 51 -11.62 8.27 -7.69
C GLU A 51 -11.41 9.61 -8.39
N ASN A 52 -12.14 10.64 -7.97
CA ASN A 52 -12.15 11.96 -8.61
C ASN A 52 -11.91 13.10 -7.62
N THR A 53 -11.64 12.80 -6.35
CA THR A 53 -11.51 13.82 -5.30
C THR A 53 -10.56 13.32 -4.23
N PRO A 54 -9.59 14.15 -3.77
CA PRO A 54 -8.71 13.78 -2.67
C PRO A 54 -9.46 13.36 -1.41
N PHE A 55 -8.86 12.45 -0.64
CA PHE A 55 -9.41 11.94 0.61
C PHE A 55 -9.87 13.06 1.57
N ARG A 56 -8.99 14.02 1.88
CA ARG A 56 -9.32 15.11 2.83
C ARG A 56 -10.60 15.85 2.47
N THR A 57 -10.72 16.29 1.21
CA THR A 57 -11.88 17.03 0.72
C THR A 57 -13.17 16.21 0.80
N LYS A 58 -13.09 14.87 0.74
CA LYS A 58 -14.27 14.01 0.86
C LYS A 58 -14.77 13.84 2.29
N PHE A 59 -13.87 13.89 3.27
CA PHE A 59 -14.19 13.61 4.67
C PHE A 59 -14.23 14.85 5.57
N GLU A 60 -13.85 16.02 5.05
CA GLU A 60 -13.80 17.27 5.82
C GLU A 60 -15.14 17.61 6.50
N ASP A 61 -16.25 17.44 5.78
CA ASP A 61 -17.59 17.68 6.32
C ASP A 61 -18.00 16.64 7.37
N ASP A 62 -17.55 15.39 7.22
CA ASP A 62 -17.89 14.27 8.11
C ASP A 62 -17.19 14.37 9.47
N LEU A 63 -16.01 15.02 9.54
CA LEU A 63 -15.19 15.11 10.75
C LEU A 63 -15.96 15.66 11.95
N SER A 64 -16.88 16.59 11.72
CA SER A 64 -17.70 17.21 12.76
C SER A 64 -18.68 16.22 13.43
N SER A 65 -19.04 15.14 12.72
CA SER A 65 -19.94 14.10 13.22
C SER A 65 -19.21 13.02 14.01
N PHE A 66 -17.90 12.84 13.73
CA PHE A 66 -17.09 11.80 14.34
C PHE A 66 -16.62 12.15 15.74
N HIS A 67 -16.68 11.16 16.63
CA HIS A 67 -16.07 11.18 17.95
C HIS A 67 -15.82 9.74 18.42
N GLY A 68 -14.73 9.52 19.13
CA GLY A 68 -14.40 8.18 19.64
C GLY A 68 -12.98 8.09 20.13
N ASN A 69 -12.77 7.23 21.12
CA ASN A 69 -11.45 6.91 21.66
C ASN A 69 -10.81 5.70 20.97
N ALA A 70 -11.54 5.05 20.06
CA ALA A 70 -11.03 4.03 19.15
C ALA A 70 -11.57 4.26 17.73
N GLY A 71 -10.74 4.00 16.73
CA GLY A 71 -11.14 4.08 15.33
C GLY A 71 -10.23 3.29 14.41
N ILE A 72 -10.78 2.83 13.30
CA ILE A 72 -10.03 2.25 12.19
C ILE A 72 -10.48 2.89 10.88
N GLY A 73 -9.58 2.99 9.91
CA GLY A 73 -9.90 3.46 8.59
C GLY A 73 -8.95 2.89 7.54
N CYS A 74 -9.30 3.08 6.28
CA CYS A 74 -8.55 2.52 5.18
C CYS A 74 -8.68 3.33 3.88
N ILE A 75 -7.69 3.15 3.03
CA ILE A 75 -7.69 3.47 1.60
C ILE A 75 -7.72 2.15 0.82
N SER A 76 -8.50 2.06 -0.25
CA SER A 76 -8.76 0.84 -1.02
C SER A 76 -8.83 1.13 -2.53
N ASP A 77 -8.19 0.29 -3.35
CA ASP A 77 -8.35 0.28 -4.83
C ASP A 77 -9.51 -0.60 -5.32
N THR A 78 -10.18 -1.28 -4.38
CA THR A 78 -11.19 -2.30 -4.65
C THR A 78 -12.46 -1.91 -3.92
N ASP A 79 -12.82 -2.64 -2.89
CA ASP A 79 -14.16 -2.58 -2.32
C ASP A 79 -14.29 -1.45 -1.27
N PRO A 80 -15.52 -0.93 -1.06
CA PRO A 80 -15.83 0.01 0.01
C PRO A 80 -15.70 -0.67 1.38
N GLN A 81 -14.95 -0.04 2.29
CA GLN A 81 -14.69 -0.50 3.66
C GLN A 81 -14.20 0.70 4.50
N PRO A 82 -14.16 0.65 5.86
CA PRO A 82 -14.44 -0.49 6.77
C PRO A 82 -15.90 -0.98 6.77
N LEU A 83 -16.15 -2.24 7.13
CA LEU A 83 -17.51 -2.78 7.31
C LEU A 83 -17.88 -2.89 8.79
N LEU A 84 -19.15 -2.63 9.12
CA LEU A 84 -19.72 -2.93 10.43
C LEU A 84 -20.50 -4.23 10.36
N VAL A 85 -20.14 -5.18 11.23
CA VAL A 85 -20.66 -6.54 11.22
C VAL A 85 -21.29 -6.83 12.58
N ARG A 86 -22.46 -7.47 12.58
CA ARG A 86 -23.11 -8.00 13.78
C ARG A 86 -23.26 -9.50 13.67
N SER A 87 -22.70 -10.23 14.63
CA SER A 87 -22.69 -11.70 14.65
C SER A 87 -22.79 -12.24 16.08
N HIS A 88 -22.61 -13.55 16.26
CA HIS A 88 -22.47 -14.18 17.58
C HIS A 88 -21.19 -13.74 18.31
N LEU A 89 -20.19 -13.23 17.59
CA LEU A 89 -18.98 -12.60 18.17
C LEU A 89 -19.23 -11.16 18.65
N GLY A 90 -20.48 -10.66 18.59
CA GLY A 90 -20.84 -9.29 18.89
C GLY A 90 -20.86 -8.38 17.66
N THR A 91 -20.90 -7.07 17.91
CA THR A 91 -20.79 -6.04 16.88
C THR A 91 -19.34 -5.56 16.80
N PHE A 92 -18.77 -5.57 15.60
CA PHE A 92 -17.39 -5.12 15.39
C PHE A 92 -17.25 -4.44 14.02
N ALA A 93 -16.22 -3.62 13.89
CA ALA A 93 -15.80 -3.08 12.61
C ALA A 93 -14.61 -3.88 12.06
N ILE A 94 -14.50 -3.99 10.73
CA ILE A 94 -13.42 -4.71 10.06
C ILE A 94 -12.93 -3.96 8.82
N THR A 95 -11.63 -3.94 8.61
CA THR A 95 -10.98 -3.51 7.38
C THR A 95 -9.87 -4.48 7.00
N THR A 96 -9.67 -4.67 5.70
CA THR A 96 -8.78 -5.70 5.16
C THR A 96 -7.94 -5.16 4.02
N VAL A 97 -6.74 -5.70 3.89
CA VAL A 97 -5.95 -5.66 2.66
C VAL A 97 -5.73 -7.11 2.25
N SER A 98 -6.36 -7.52 1.15
CA SER A 98 -6.42 -8.91 0.74
C SER A 98 -6.30 -9.10 -0.78
N ALA A 99 -6.01 -10.34 -1.16
CA ALA A 99 -6.25 -10.88 -2.48
C ALA A 99 -6.82 -12.30 -2.31
N ILE A 100 -8.00 -12.56 -2.86
CA ILE A 100 -8.71 -13.84 -2.70
C ILE A 100 -8.89 -14.48 -4.08
N ASN A 101 -8.01 -15.41 -4.43
CA ASN A 101 -8.03 -16.08 -5.74
C ASN A 101 -9.15 -17.12 -5.86
N ASN A 102 -9.62 -17.64 -4.73
CA ASN A 102 -10.68 -18.65 -4.62
C ASN A 102 -12.00 -18.07 -4.07
N ALA A 103 -12.28 -16.78 -4.31
CA ALA A 103 -13.44 -16.08 -3.72
C ALA A 103 -14.78 -16.77 -4.03
N ASP A 104 -15.04 -17.11 -5.30
CA ASP A 104 -16.30 -17.76 -5.71
C ASP A 104 -16.51 -19.11 -5.00
N ALA A 105 -15.45 -19.93 -4.88
CA ALA A 105 -15.52 -21.21 -4.18
C ALA A 105 -15.78 -21.04 -2.67
N LEU A 106 -15.21 -20.02 -2.04
CA LEU A 106 -15.46 -19.71 -0.64
C LEU A 106 -16.88 -19.18 -0.42
N ILE A 107 -17.40 -18.37 -1.35
CA ILE A 107 -18.79 -17.90 -1.35
C ILE A 107 -19.75 -19.08 -1.45
N ASP A 108 -19.53 -19.99 -2.40
CA ASP A 108 -20.34 -21.20 -2.57
C ASP A 108 -20.32 -22.07 -1.30
N SER A 109 -19.14 -22.25 -0.69
CA SER A 109 -19.03 -22.99 0.59
C SER A 109 -19.80 -22.31 1.73
N CYS A 110 -19.91 -20.98 1.72
CA CYS A 110 -20.71 -20.25 2.71
C CYS A 110 -22.21 -20.41 2.49
N PHE A 111 -22.66 -20.71 1.27
CA PHE A 111 -24.06 -21.01 0.98
C PHE A 111 -24.45 -22.45 1.34
N GLU A 112 -23.50 -23.35 1.58
CA GLU A 112 -23.78 -24.70 2.04
C GLU A 112 -24.58 -24.65 3.36
N GLY A 113 -25.78 -25.22 3.34
CA GLY A 113 -26.73 -25.17 4.47
C GLY A 113 -27.77 -24.05 4.41
N GLY A 114 -27.75 -23.17 3.39
CA GLY A 114 -28.85 -22.28 3.01
C GLY A 114 -29.19 -21.14 4.00
N LYS A 115 -28.29 -20.83 4.93
CA LYS A 115 -28.54 -19.88 6.03
C LYS A 115 -27.80 -18.54 5.91
N ARG A 116 -27.03 -18.33 4.83
CA ARG A 116 -26.21 -17.13 4.64
C ARG A 116 -26.56 -16.42 3.34
N GLN A 117 -26.42 -15.11 3.37
CA GLN A 117 -26.58 -14.22 2.23
C GLN A 117 -25.41 -13.23 2.23
N PHE A 118 -25.05 -12.76 1.04
CA PHE A 118 -24.08 -11.69 0.86
C PHE A 118 -24.73 -10.51 0.16
N MET A 119 -24.26 -9.30 0.45
CA MET A 119 -24.63 -8.13 -0.32
C MET A 119 -23.87 -8.14 -1.64
N ALA A 120 -24.60 -7.99 -2.75
CA ALA A 120 -23.99 -7.83 -4.06
C ALA A 120 -23.64 -6.35 -4.28
N MET A 121 -22.41 -6.09 -4.72
CA MET A 121 -22.04 -4.78 -5.27
C MET A 121 -22.72 -4.58 -6.64
N GLY A 122 -22.68 -3.36 -7.17
CA GLY A 122 -23.26 -3.07 -8.50
C GLY A 122 -22.67 -3.90 -9.65
N SER A 123 -21.49 -4.50 -9.45
CA SER A 123 -20.85 -5.45 -10.36
C SER A 123 -21.39 -6.88 -10.27
N GLY A 124 -22.27 -7.17 -9.31
CA GLY A 124 -22.74 -8.52 -8.99
C GLY A 124 -21.78 -9.33 -8.09
N LYS A 125 -20.59 -8.81 -7.79
CA LYS A 125 -19.61 -9.47 -6.91
C LYS A 125 -19.91 -9.21 -5.43
N VAL A 126 -19.49 -10.13 -4.58
CA VAL A 126 -19.45 -9.96 -3.12
C VAL A 126 -18.24 -9.12 -2.74
N ASN A 127 -18.37 -8.29 -1.72
CA ASN A 127 -17.25 -7.52 -1.15
C ASN A 127 -16.28 -8.46 -0.42
N ASP A 128 -14.99 -8.41 -0.73
CA ASP A 128 -13.98 -9.30 -0.16
C ASP A 128 -13.94 -9.19 1.37
N THR A 129 -14.13 -7.99 1.92
CA THR A 129 -14.17 -7.76 3.38
C THR A 129 -15.39 -8.42 4.02
N GLU A 130 -16.53 -8.47 3.32
CA GLU A 130 -17.74 -9.15 3.78
C GLU A 130 -17.56 -10.67 3.77
N LEU A 131 -16.93 -11.22 2.72
CA LEU A 131 -16.57 -12.63 2.64
C LEU A 131 -15.63 -13.02 3.80
N ILE A 132 -14.60 -12.21 4.06
CA ILE A 132 -13.65 -12.44 5.17
C ILE A 132 -14.39 -12.42 6.52
N ALA A 133 -15.28 -11.45 6.75
CA ALA A 133 -16.07 -11.41 7.97
C ALA A 133 -16.95 -12.67 8.13
N ALA A 134 -17.57 -13.14 7.03
CA ALA A 134 -18.37 -14.35 7.02
C ALA A 134 -17.53 -15.62 7.31
N LEU A 135 -16.27 -15.68 6.89
CA LEU A 135 -15.33 -16.75 7.24
C LEU A 135 -14.92 -16.71 8.73
N ILE A 136 -14.61 -15.53 9.25
CA ILE A 136 -14.21 -15.36 10.66
C ILE A 136 -15.35 -15.78 11.60
N THR A 137 -16.56 -15.34 11.27
CA THR A 137 -17.78 -15.64 12.04
C THR A 137 -18.30 -17.08 11.88
N GLN A 138 -17.53 -17.99 11.27
CA GLN A 138 -17.82 -19.42 11.34
C GLN A 138 -17.24 -20.09 12.59
N LYS A 139 -16.35 -19.40 13.31
CA LYS A 139 -15.66 -19.92 14.49
C LYS A 139 -16.14 -19.22 15.76
N ASP A 140 -15.74 -19.77 16.89
CA ASP A 140 -16.28 -19.40 18.20
C ASP A 140 -15.67 -18.09 18.75
N ASP A 141 -14.49 -17.70 18.25
CA ASP A 141 -13.78 -16.50 18.67
C ASP A 141 -13.00 -15.86 17.51
N PHE A 142 -12.54 -14.61 17.69
CA PHE A 142 -11.80 -13.89 16.65
C PHE A 142 -10.49 -14.57 16.27
N VAL A 143 -9.73 -15.14 17.21
CA VAL A 143 -8.42 -15.74 16.92
C VAL A 143 -8.61 -16.98 16.04
N SER A 144 -9.50 -17.89 16.42
CA SER A 144 -9.80 -19.09 15.64
C SER A 144 -10.44 -18.74 14.29
N GLY A 145 -11.29 -17.72 14.24
CA GLY A 145 -11.93 -17.21 13.02
C GLY A 145 -10.94 -16.60 12.02
N ILE A 146 -10.03 -15.73 12.49
CA ILE A 146 -8.98 -15.11 11.66
C ILE A 146 -8.07 -16.19 11.08
N LYS A 147 -7.59 -17.12 11.91
CA LYS A 147 -6.74 -18.24 11.45
C LYS A 147 -7.45 -19.07 10.38
N TYR A 148 -8.72 -19.41 10.61
CA TYR A 148 -9.52 -20.12 9.63
C TYR A 148 -9.64 -19.37 8.30
N ALA A 149 -9.90 -18.06 8.33
CA ALA A 149 -9.97 -17.25 7.11
C ALA A 149 -8.60 -17.22 6.38
N GLN A 150 -7.50 -17.02 7.10
CA GLN A 150 -6.15 -17.02 6.53
C GLN A 150 -5.73 -18.38 5.96
N ASP A 151 -6.23 -19.49 6.52
CA ASP A 151 -5.98 -20.84 6.00
C ASP A 151 -6.84 -21.18 4.78
N ALA A 152 -8.09 -20.71 4.73
CA ALA A 152 -9.03 -20.99 3.66
C ALA A 152 -8.79 -20.15 2.39
N ILE A 153 -8.23 -18.94 2.53
CA ILE A 153 -7.98 -18.01 1.42
C ILE A 153 -6.73 -18.43 0.65
N ASP A 154 -6.90 -18.73 -0.64
CA ASP A 154 -5.79 -18.78 -1.58
C ASP A 154 -5.43 -17.35 -1.99
N GLY A 155 -4.36 -16.81 -1.40
CA GLY A 155 -3.88 -15.47 -1.68
C GLY A 155 -3.22 -14.86 -0.46
N SER A 156 -3.68 -13.67 -0.04
CA SER A 156 -3.20 -13.00 1.17
C SER A 156 -4.31 -12.31 1.94
N LEU A 157 -4.14 -12.22 3.26
CA LEU A 157 -5.09 -11.55 4.15
C LEU A 157 -4.37 -10.89 5.32
N THR A 158 -4.33 -9.55 5.32
CA THR A 158 -3.98 -8.72 6.48
C THR A 158 -5.21 -7.90 6.88
N LEU A 159 -5.50 -7.76 8.17
CA LEU A 159 -6.73 -7.10 8.63
C LEU A 159 -6.58 -6.40 9.98
N LEU A 160 -7.49 -5.45 10.21
CA LEU A 160 -7.80 -4.92 11.54
C LEU A 160 -9.28 -5.19 11.86
N ILE A 161 -9.57 -5.56 13.09
CA ILE A 161 -10.91 -5.58 13.69
C ILE A 161 -10.94 -4.60 14.85
N MET A 162 -11.98 -3.80 14.95
CA MET A 162 -12.26 -2.97 16.13
C MET A 162 -13.51 -3.50 16.83
N THR A 163 -13.35 -3.89 18.09
CA THR A 163 -14.43 -4.41 18.94
C THR A 163 -15.34 -3.29 19.44
N ALA A 164 -16.49 -3.65 20.04
CA ALA A 164 -17.40 -2.67 20.65
C ALA A 164 -16.82 -2.03 21.92
N GLU A 165 -15.81 -2.67 22.53
CA GLU A 165 -15.06 -2.20 23.68
C GLU A 165 -13.97 -1.18 23.30
N GLY A 166 -13.67 -1.03 22.01
CA GLY A 166 -12.62 -0.11 21.51
C GLY A 166 -11.23 -0.73 21.39
N ASP A 167 -11.11 -2.04 21.64
CA ASP A 167 -9.87 -2.79 21.37
C ASP A 167 -9.70 -3.02 19.86
N ILE A 168 -8.47 -2.91 19.38
CA ILE A 168 -8.10 -3.23 18.00
C ILE A 168 -7.40 -4.59 17.97
N ILE A 169 -7.92 -5.54 17.19
CA ILE A 169 -7.25 -6.79 16.87
C ILE A 169 -6.58 -6.62 15.50
N ALA A 170 -5.25 -6.67 15.47
CA ALA A 170 -4.45 -6.61 14.25
C ALA A 170 -3.93 -8.01 13.91
N ALA A 171 -4.11 -8.43 12.65
CA ALA A 171 -3.62 -9.71 12.17
C ALA A 171 -2.83 -9.56 10.87
N ARG A 172 -1.57 -10.01 10.90
CA ARG A 172 -0.67 -10.00 9.73
C ARG A 172 -0.89 -11.27 8.90
N ASP A 173 -0.76 -11.14 7.58
CA ASP A 173 -0.85 -12.28 6.64
C ASP A 173 -0.04 -13.49 7.09
N LYS A 174 -0.51 -14.69 6.73
CA LYS A 174 0.09 -15.98 7.11
C LYS A 174 1.59 -16.07 6.79
N MET A 175 2.05 -15.41 5.72
CA MET A 175 3.46 -15.36 5.33
C MET A 175 4.07 -13.96 5.50
N GLY A 176 3.44 -13.07 6.27
CA GLY A 176 3.98 -11.73 6.53
C GLY A 176 4.12 -10.85 5.29
N ARG A 177 3.30 -11.04 4.26
CA ARG A 177 3.47 -10.39 2.95
C ARG A 177 3.41 -8.86 2.98
N LEU A 178 2.60 -8.31 3.89
CA LEU A 178 2.44 -6.88 4.12
C LEU A 178 2.79 -6.54 5.57
N PRO A 179 3.31 -5.33 5.84
CA PRO A 179 3.66 -4.88 7.18
C PRO A 179 2.42 -4.59 8.02
N VAL A 180 2.56 -4.77 9.34
CA VAL A 180 1.62 -4.27 10.35
C VAL A 180 2.44 -3.77 11.52
N LEU A 181 2.43 -2.45 11.71
CA LEU A 181 3.29 -1.77 12.69
C LEU A 181 2.42 -1.16 13.79
N ILE A 182 2.90 -1.24 15.03
CA ILE A 182 2.31 -0.62 16.20
C ILE A 182 3.18 0.57 16.62
N GLY A 183 2.56 1.73 16.73
CA GLY A 183 3.14 2.93 17.31
C GLY A 183 2.50 3.28 18.65
N LYS A 184 3.24 3.95 19.53
CA LYS A 184 2.76 4.40 20.85
C LYS A 184 3.05 5.86 21.11
N ASN A 185 2.22 6.49 21.94
CA ASN A 185 2.52 7.75 22.60
C ASN A 185 2.05 7.66 24.06
N ASP A 186 2.08 8.79 24.79
CA ASP A 186 1.69 8.83 26.21
C ASP A 186 0.20 8.50 26.47
N GLU A 187 -0.65 8.67 25.44
CA GLU A 187 -2.10 8.58 25.54
C GLU A 187 -2.68 7.26 24.99
N GLY A 188 -1.93 6.52 24.16
CA GLY A 188 -2.43 5.31 23.52
C GLY A 188 -1.54 4.74 22.42
N ARG A 189 -2.15 3.91 21.57
CA ARG A 189 -1.48 3.18 20.49
C ARG A 189 -2.20 3.32 19.16
N CYS A 190 -1.44 3.18 18.10
CA CYS A 190 -1.96 3.05 16.75
C CYS A 190 -1.41 1.80 16.06
N VAL A 191 -2.14 1.33 15.05
CA VAL A 191 -1.72 0.28 14.13
C VAL A 191 -1.73 0.85 12.71
N ALA A 192 -0.63 0.73 11.98
CA ALA A 192 -0.50 1.31 10.65
C ALA A 192 0.15 0.33 9.67
N PHE A 193 -0.14 0.54 8.38
CA PHE A 193 0.56 -0.13 7.29
C PHE A 193 1.98 0.45 7.12
N GLU A 194 2.19 1.75 7.30
CA GLU A 194 3.49 2.38 7.15
C GLU A 194 3.87 3.27 8.34
N SER A 195 5.12 3.13 8.79
CA SER A 195 5.62 3.77 10.02
C SER A 195 5.62 5.29 9.96
N PHE A 196 5.91 5.87 8.79
CA PHE A 196 6.02 7.32 8.65
C PHE A 196 4.70 8.03 8.99
N ALA A 197 3.56 7.36 8.80
CA ALA A 197 2.25 7.94 9.05
C ALA A 197 2.08 8.24 10.55
N TYR A 198 2.34 7.28 11.43
CA TYR A 198 2.20 7.52 12.86
C TYR A 198 3.34 8.35 13.45
N HIS A 199 4.56 8.30 12.88
CA HIS A 199 5.64 9.21 13.27
C HIS A 199 5.23 10.67 13.10
N LYS A 200 4.50 11.00 12.02
CA LYS A 200 3.99 12.36 11.80
C LYS A 200 2.85 12.76 12.73
N LEU A 201 2.20 11.79 13.37
CA LEU A 201 1.16 12.01 14.36
C LEU A 201 1.71 12.01 15.80
N GLY A 202 3.03 11.90 15.98
CA GLY A 202 3.68 11.95 17.28
C GLY A 202 3.67 10.62 18.04
N TYR A 203 3.55 9.50 17.32
CA TYR A 203 3.77 8.16 17.88
C TYR A 203 5.20 7.69 17.58
N ASP A 204 5.80 6.96 18.51
CA ASP A 204 7.09 6.28 18.36
C ASP A 204 6.88 4.79 18.03
N ASP A 205 7.89 4.17 17.41
CA ASP A 205 7.88 2.73 17.12
C ASP A 205 7.74 1.91 18.43
N GLU A 206 6.77 0.99 18.48
CA GLU A 206 6.62 0.06 19.60
C GLU A 206 6.85 -1.39 19.18
N TYR A 207 6.22 -1.84 18.09
CA TYR A 207 6.26 -3.25 17.68
C TYR A 207 5.95 -3.42 16.18
N GLU A 208 6.51 -4.45 15.53
CA GLU A 208 6.16 -4.86 14.17
C GLU A 208 5.75 -6.33 14.22
N LEU A 209 4.54 -6.65 13.75
CA LEU A 209 3.98 -8.01 13.87
C LEU A 209 4.77 -8.99 13.00
N GLY A 210 5.01 -10.20 13.49
CA GLY A 210 5.54 -11.31 12.69
C GLY A 210 4.51 -11.94 11.74
N PRO A 211 4.91 -12.91 10.88
CA PRO A 211 3.98 -13.57 9.96
C PRO A 211 2.93 -14.37 10.72
N ALA A 212 1.67 -14.34 10.28
CA ALA A 212 0.52 -14.97 10.95
C ALA A 212 0.22 -14.48 12.38
N GLU A 213 0.94 -13.49 12.89
CA GLU A 213 0.75 -13.00 14.25
C GLU A 213 -0.60 -12.27 14.37
N ILE A 214 -1.26 -12.47 15.52
CA ILE A 214 -2.47 -11.74 15.90
C ILE A 214 -2.22 -11.06 17.24
N VAL A 215 -2.40 -9.75 17.26
CA VAL A 215 -2.15 -8.89 18.42
C VAL A 215 -3.42 -8.12 18.76
N ARG A 216 -3.77 -8.08 20.04
CA ARG A 216 -4.77 -7.16 20.59
C ARG A 216 -4.07 -5.89 21.06
N VAL A 217 -4.63 -4.73 20.72
CA VAL A 217 -4.07 -3.42 21.02
C VAL A 217 -5.11 -2.63 21.82
N THR A 218 -4.69 -2.08 22.95
CA THR A 218 -5.47 -1.21 23.84
C THR A 218 -4.69 0.09 24.12
N PRO A 219 -5.30 1.09 24.76
CA PRO A 219 -4.57 2.29 25.16
C PRO A 219 -3.42 2.00 26.13
N GLU A 220 -3.47 0.91 26.91
CA GLU A 220 -2.49 0.54 27.93
C GLU A 220 -1.38 -0.37 27.41
N GLY A 221 -1.70 -1.29 26.49
CA GLY A 221 -0.75 -2.27 25.98
C GLY A 221 -1.04 -2.79 24.58
N HIS A 222 -0.16 -3.66 24.12
CA HIS A 222 -0.50 -4.66 23.11
C HIS A 222 -0.21 -6.06 23.68
N GLU A 223 -1.01 -7.04 23.29
CA GLU A 223 -0.90 -8.44 23.73
C GLU A 223 -0.93 -9.36 22.52
N THR A 224 0.09 -10.18 22.35
CA THR A 224 0.09 -11.25 21.34
C THR A 224 -0.88 -12.35 21.74
N ILE A 225 -2.02 -12.42 21.05
CA ILE A 225 -3.09 -13.41 21.27
C ILE A 225 -2.99 -14.61 20.32
N ALA A 226 -2.15 -14.53 19.29
CA ALA A 226 -1.61 -15.67 18.58
C ALA A 226 -0.16 -15.37 18.15
N PRO A 227 0.81 -16.26 18.45
CA PRO A 227 2.21 -16.02 18.17
C PRO A 227 2.50 -15.98 16.66
N ALA A 228 3.57 -15.27 16.31
CA ALA A 228 4.12 -15.29 14.96
C ALA A 228 4.59 -16.70 14.55
N GLY A 229 4.48 -17.00 13.26
CA GLY A 229 5.15 -18.13 12.64
C GLY A 229 6.60 -17.83 12.27
N ASP A 230 7.28 -18.83 11.73
CA ASP A 230 8.71 -18.74 11.37
C ASP A 230 8.94 -18.36 9.90
N ASP A 231 7.97 -18.66 9.02
CA ASP A 231 8.10 -18.46 7.57
C ASP A 231 7.60 -17.07 7.13
N MET A 232 8.48 -16.27 6.55
CA MET A 232 8.15 -14.94 6.04
C MET A 232 8.50 -14.78 4.55
N LYS A 233 7.57 -14.16 3.81
CA LYS A 233 7.66 -13.83 2.38
C LYS A 233 7.15 -12.40 2.14
N ILE A 234 7.75 -11.43 2.82
CA ILE A 234 7.40 -10.02 2.66
C ILE A 234 7.57 -9.55 1.21
N CYS A 235 6.67 -8.68 0.76
CA CYS A 235 6.67 -8.19 -0.61
C CYS A 235 7.86 -7.25 -0.88
N ALA A 236 8.81 -7.71 -1.70
CA ALA A 236 9.96 -6.89 -2.13
C ALA A 236 9.54 -5.59 -2.86
N PHE A 237 8.37 -5.58 -3.49
CA PHE A 237 7.83 -4.40 -4.18
C PHE A 237 7.52 -3.22 -3.27
N LEU A 238 7.43 -3.45 -1.95
CA LEU A 238 7.35 -2.38 -0.96
C LEU A 238 8.60 -1.49 -1.02
N TRP A 239 9.79 -2.08 -1.08
CA TRP A 239 11.02 -1.29 -1.21
C TRP A 239 11.27 -0.83 -2.65
N VAL A 240 10.96 -1.65 -3.66
CA VAL A 240 11.20 -1.27 -5.07
C VAL A 240 10.35 -0.07 -5.49
N TYR A 241 9.05 -0.06 -5.17
CA TYR A 241 8.13 0.92 -5.75
C TYR A 241 7.07 1.45 -4.79
N TYR A 242 6.33 0.56 -4.12
CA TYR A 242 5.08 0.94 -3.46
C TYR A 242 5.24 1.70 -2.17
N GLY A 243 6.21 1.31 -1.36
CA GLY A 243 6.40 1.86 -0.04
C GLY A 243 6.77 3.33 -0.12
N TYR A 244 6.25 4.11 0.82
CA TYR A 244 6.63 5.50 0.93
C TYR A 244 8.11 5.59 1.37
N PRO A 245 8.90 6.52 0.81
CA PRO A 245 10.35 6.58 1.03
C PRO A 245 10.80 6.58 2.51
N ASN A 246 10.02 7.22 3.38
CA ASN A 246 10.35 7.35 4.81
C ASN A 246 9.89 6.16 5.66
N SER A 247 9.19 5.19 5.07
CA SER A 247 8.67 4.02 5.78
C SER A 247 9.79 3.00 6.03
N ASN A 248 9.66 2.27 7.13
CA ASN A 248 10.49 1.12 7.45
C ASN A 248 9.63 -0.14 7.38
N TYR A 249 10.19 -1.19 6.79
CA TYR A 249 9.62 -2.53 6.84
C TYR A 249 10.74 -3.48 7.27
N GLU A 250 10.51 -4.36 8.23
CA GLU A 250 11.53 -5.27 8.75
C GLU A 250 12.81 -4.54 9.18
N GLY A 251 12.67 -3.34 9.77
CA GLY A 251 13.78 -2.47 10.15
C GLY A 251 14.59 -1.85 9.00
N VAL A 252 14.16 -2.02 7.74
CA VAL A 252 14.84 -1.49 6.56
C VAL A 252 14.05 -0.33 5.95
N ASN A 253 14.66 0.86 5.95
CA ASN A 253 14.10 2.04 5.33
C ASN A 253 14.04 1.91 3.79
N VAL A 254 12.92 2.35 3.21
CA VAL A 254 12.68 2.33 1.76
C VAL A 254 13.69 3.16 0.99
N GLU A 255 13.84 4.45 1.30
CA GLU A 255 14.77 5.34 0.58
C GLU A 255 16.22 4.82 0.62
N VAL A 256 16.69 4.43 1.81
CA VAL A 256 18.04 3.89 2.01
C VAL A 256 18.25 2.61 1.21
N MET A 257 17.28 1.69 1.19
CA MET A 257 17.35 0.48 0.37
C MET A 257 17.48 0.84 -1.12
N ARG A 258 16.70 1.81 -1.60
CA ARG A 258 16.74 2.22 -3.01
C ARG A 258 18.09 2.79 -3.42
N TYR A 259 18.71 3.61 -2.55
CA TYR A 259 20.09 4.08 -2.75
C TYR A 259 21.09 2.92 -2.81
N ARG A 260 21.00 1.97 -1.87
CA ARG A 260 21.88 0.79 -1.84
C ARG A 260 21.74 -0.05 -3.11
N ASN A 261 20.52 -0.22 -3.60
CA ASN A 261 20.26 -0.94 -4.82
C ASN A 261 20.91 -0.26 -6.04
N GLY A 262 20.81 1.07 -6.14
CA GLY A 262 21.54 1.86 -7.14
C GLY A 262 23.06 1.63 -7.10
N ALA A 263 23.64 1.67 -5.90
CA ALA A 263 25.05 1.46 -5.69
C ALA A 263 25.49 0.02 -6.07
N ILE A 264 24.71 -1.00 -5.74
CA ILE A 264 24.99 -2.38 -6.14
C ILE A 264 25.04 -2.50 -7.66
N MET A 265 24.06 -1.93 -8.38
CA MET A 265 24.05 -1.95 -9.85
C MET A 265 25.32 -1.33 -10.45
N ALA A 266 25.73 -0.15 -9.98
CA ALA A 266 26.94 0.52 -10.46
C ALA A 266 28.21 -0.30 -10.17
N ARG A 267 28.31 -0.91 -8.99
CA ARG A 267 29.45 -1.75 -8.60
C ARG A 267 29.56 -2.99 -9.46
N ASP A 268 28.45 -3.66 -9.72
CA ASP A 268 28.41 -4.88 -10.53
C ASP A 268 28.82 -4.58 -11.98
N GLU A 269 28.35 -3.47 -12.55
CA GLU A 269 28.77 -3.03 -13.89
C GLU A 269 30.25 -2.61 -13.94
N ALA A 270 30.75 -1.94 -12.90
CA ALA A 270 32.17 -1.60 -12.81
C ALA A 270 33.04 -2.87 -12.74
N ALA A 271 32.65 -3.86 -11.93
CA ALA A 271 33.33 -5.14 -11.82
C ALA A 271 33.30 -5.95 -13.13
N ALA A 272 32.20 -5.85 -13.89
CA ALA A 272 32.06 -6.47 -15.20
C ALA A 272 32.78 -5.70 -16.33
N GLY A 273 33.31 -4.51 -16.07
CA GLY A 273 33.90 -3.63 -17.08
C GLY A 273 32.89 -3.05 -18.07
N THR A 274 31.60 -3.00 -17.69
CA THR A 274 30.48 -2.54 -18.52
C THR A 274 29.90 -1.21 -18.08
N LEU A 275 30.51 -0.54 -17.09
CA LEU A 275 30.08 0.78 -16.62
C LEU A 275 30.12 1.80 -17.78
N PRO A 276 28.96 2.33 -18.23
CA PRO A 276 28.91 3.24 -19.37
C PRO A 276 29.52 4.59 -19.00
N GLN A 277 30.07 5.30 -19.98
CA GLN A 277 30.56 6.68 -19.82
C GLN A 277 29.48 7.66 -20.26
N VAL A 278 28.78 8.27 -19.29
CA VAL A 278 27.65 9.19 -19.53
C VAL A 278 27.91 10.56 -18.92
N ASP A 279 27.23 11.59 -19.43
CA ASP A 279 27.30 12.96 -18.90
C ASP A 279 26.50 13.08 -17.60
N TYR A 280 25.33 12.40 -17.53
CA TYR A 280 24.48 12.37 -16.35
C TYR A 280 23.88 10.99 -16.10
N VAL A 281 23.83 10.62 -14.83
CA VAL A 281 22.93 9.59 -14.29
C VAL A 281 21.68 10.29 -13.77
N ALA A 282 20.51 9.70 -14.02
CA ALA A 282 19.22 10.21 -13.58
C ALA A 282 18.33 9.07 -13.11
N GLY A 283 17.31 9.39 -12.31
CA GLY A 283 16.24 8.47 -12.00
C GLY A 283 14.93 8.92 -12.63
N VAL A 284 14.09 7.96 -13.05
CA VAL A 284 12.74 8.26 -13.53
C VAL A 284 11.88 8.72 -12.34
N PRO A 285 11.27 9.93 -12.38
CA PRO A 285 10.52 10.43 -11.25
C PRO A 285 9.21 9.65 -10.97
N ASP A 286 8.87 9.35 -9.71
CA ASP A 286 9.59 9.72 -8.48
C ASP A 286 10.41 8.54 -7.91
N SER A 287 9.95 7.32 -8.10
CA SER A 287 10.46 6.09 -7.47
C SER A 287 11.84 5.66 -7.99
N GLY A 288 12.19 5.98 -9.24
CA GLY A 288 13.52 5.74 -9.80
C GLY A 288 14.60 6.70 -9.29
N LEU A 289 14.23 7.86 -8.74
CA LEU A 289 15.16 8.89 -8.25
C LEU A 289 16.21 8.36 -7.27
N PRO A 290 15.83 7.75 -6.13
CA PRO A 290 16.83 7.25 -5.16
C PRO A 290 17.74 6.16 -5.73
N HIS A 291 17.24 5.32 -6.64
CA HIS A 291 18.07 4.34 -7.34
C HIS A 291 19.10 5.02 -8.24
N GLY A 292 18.69 6.04 -8.99
CA GLY A 292 19.59 6.86 -9.80
C GLY A 292 20.65 7.60 -8.97
N ILE A 293 20.26 8.16 -7.82
CA ILE A 293 21.21 8.85 -6.92
C ILE A 293 22.23 7.86 -6.35
N GLY A 294 21.78 6.68 -5.91
CA GLY A 294 22.66 5.61 -5.44
C GLY A 294 23.67 5.16 -6.50
N TYR A 295 23.19 4.96 -7.73
CA TYR A 295 24.04 4.60 -8.88
C TYR A 295 25.06 5.71 -9.19
N ALA A 296 24.63 6.96 -9.26
CA ALA A 296 25.50 8.12 -9.54
C ALA A 296 26.60 8.26 -8.49
N THR A 297 26.23 8.08 -7.21
CA THR A 297 27.15 8.19 -6.07
C THR A 297 28.23 7.11 -6.11
N GLU A 298 27.87 5.85 -6.36
CA GLU A 298 28.83 4.75 -6.42
C GLU A 298 29.70 4.80 -7.70
N SER A 299 29.11 5.12 -8.86
CA SER A 299 29.83 5.21 -10.14
C SER A 299 30.74 6.44 -10.25
N GLY A 300 30.54 7.46 -9.42
CA GLY A 300 31.22 8.75 -9.49
C GLY A 300 30.74 9.66 -10.63
N GLN A 301 29.66 9.28 -11.32
CA GLN A 301 29.10 10.07 -12.42
C GLN A 301 28.14 11.15 -11.90
N PRO A 302 28.05 12.32 -12.57
CA PRO A 302 27.17 13.40 -12.12
C PRO A 302 25.70 12.98 -12.12
N PHE A 303 24.96 13.29 -11.06
CA PHE A 303 23.51 13.14 -11.05
C PHE A 303 22.83 14.34 -11.73
N GLY A 304 21.90 14.08 -12.65
CA GLY A 304 21.10 15.08 -13.34
C GLY A 304 19.60 14.80 -13.21
N ARG A 305 18.79 15.83 -13.45
CA ARG A 305 17.33 15.74 -13.46
C ARG A 305 16.75 16.16 -14.81
N PRO A 306 16.90 15.33 -15.86
CA PRO A 306 16.40 15.64 -17.20
C PRO A 306 14.86 15.69 -17.25
N PHE A 307 14.19 15.15 -16.24
CA PHE A 307 12.74 15.20 -16.08
C PHE A 307 12.34 15.76 -14.72
N ILE A 308 11.26 16.54 -14.74
CA ILE A 308 10.57 16.98 -13.54
C ILE A 308 9.13 16.49 -13.63
N LYS A 309 8.69 15.80 -12.57
CA LYS A 309 7.28 15.42 -12.44
C LYS A 309 6.45 16.63 -12.07
N TYR A 310 5.47 16.95 -12.90
CA TYR A 310 4.48 17.99 -12.63
C TYR A 310 3.35 17.44 -11.77
N THR A 311 3.42 17.70 -10.48
CA THR A 311 2.47 17.24 -9.46
C THR A 311 1.32 18.20 -9.11
N PRO A 312 1.38 19.55 -9.32
CA PRO A 312 0.33 20.45 -8.86
C PRO A 312 -1.08 20.18 -9.41
N THR A 313 -1.20 19.92 -10.72
CA THR A 313 -2.51 19.73 -11.38
C THR A 313 -2.98 18.28 -11.40
N TRP A 314 -2.07 17.33 -11.16
CA TRP A 314 -2.36 15.91 -11.32
C TRP A 314 -2.00 15.11 -10.06
N PRO A 315 -2.76 15.31 -8.97
CA PRO A 315 -2.57 14.51 -7.76
C PRO A 315 -2.74 13.02 -8.08
N ARG A 316 -2.11 12.15 -7.29
CA ARG A 316 -2.15 10.69 -7.50
C ARG A 316 -3.59 10.13 -7.48
N SER A 317 -4.52 10.80 -6.79
CA SER A 317 -5.95 10.47 -6.77
C SER A 317 -6.66 10.67 -8.12
N PHE A 318 -6.10 11.45 -9.04
CA PHE A 318 -6.68 11.62 -10.37
C PHE A 318 -6.15 10.56 -11.34
N MET A 319 -6.94 9.52 -11.56
CA MET A 319 -6.70 8.51 -12.60
C MET A 319 -7.92 8.40 -13.54
N PRO A 320 -7.83 8.94 -14.77
CA PRO A 320 -8.90 8.79 -15.77
C PRO A 320 -9.28 7.32 -15.98
N ALA A 321 -10.56 7.00 -16.19
CA ALA A 321 -10.95 5.61 -16.47
C ALA A 321 -10.47 5.11 -17.84
N ASN A 322 -10.32 6.01 -18.82
CA ASN A 322 -9.90 5.70 -20.19
C ASN A 322 -8.36 5.61 -20.31
N GLN A 323 -7.86 4.50 -20.86
CA GLN A 323 -6.43 4.23 -21.04
C GLN A 323 -5.72 5.24 -21.96
N GLU A 324 -6.36 5.73 -23.02
CA GLU A 324 -5.78 6.74 -23.91
C GLU A 324 -5.56 8.06 -23.17
N VAL A 325 -6.53 8.45 -22.32
CA VAL A 325 -6.43 9.64 -21.48
C VAL A 325 -5.36 9.45 -20.41
N ARG A 326 -5.23 8.25 -19.81
CA ARG A 326 -4.13 7.93 -18.89
C ARG A 326 -2.76 8.12 -19.54
N ASN A 327 -2.58 7.57 -20.75
CA ASN A 327 -1.32 7.68 -21.48
C ASN A 327 -1.00 9.15 -21.80
N ARG A 328 -2.00 9.94 -22.21
CA ARG A 328 -1.82 11.37 -22.47
C ARG A 328 -1.45 12.15 -21.20
N VAL A 329 -2.13 11.88 -20.08
CA VAL A 329 -1.82 12.51 -18.78
C VAL A 329 -0.42 12.13 -18.30
N ALA A 330 0.01 10.88 -18.49
CA ALA A 330 1.38 10.46 -18.16
C ALA A 330 2.43 11.28 -18.92
N LYS A 331 2.23 11.51 -20.23
CA LYS A 331 3.10 12.38 -21.04
C LYS A 331 3.10 13.83 -20.56
N MET A 332 1.94 14.34 -20.12
CA MET A 332 1.84 15.70 -19.57
C MET A 332 2.51 15.85 -18.20
N LYS A 333 2.71 14.75 -17.45
CA LYS A 333 3.30 14.77 -16.10
C LYS A 333 4.82 14.86 -16.11
N GLN A 334 5.51 14.39 -17.15
CA GLN A 334 6.97 14.44 -17.20
C GLN A 334 7.40 15.61 -18.08
N ILE A 335 7.90 16.68 -17.44
CA ILE A 335 8.37 17.87 -18.14
C ILE A 335 9.88 17.75 -18.34
N PRO A 336 10.38 17.85 -19.58
CA PRO A 336 11.81 17.82 -19.87
C PRO A 336 12.54 19.07 -19.36
N VAL A 337 13.84 18.91 -19.14
CA VAL A 337 14.80 20.01 -19.02
C VAL A 337 15.78 19.90 -20.19
N PRO A 338 15.51 20.58 -21.34
CA PRO A 338 16.29 20.41 -22.57
C PRO A 338 17.80 20.60 -22.39
N GLU A 339 18.22 21.52 -21.53
CA GLU A 339 19.64 21.81 -21.24
C GLU A 339 20.39 20.63 -20.60
N LEU A 340 19.65 19.70 -19.99
CA LEU A 340 20.18 18.46 -19.41
C LEU A 340 20.05 17.26 -20.35
N ILE A 341 19.50 17.44 -21.56
CA ILE A 341 19.23 16.36 -22.52
C ILE A 341 19.99 16.59 -23.84
N ASP A 342 19.92 17.79 -24.41
CA ASP A 342 20.43 18.07 -25.76
C ASP A 342 21.94 17.81 -25.88
N GLY A 343 22.31 16.93 -26.80
CA GLY A 343 23.67 16.47 -27.04
C GLY A 343 24.29 15.62 -25.93
N LYS A 344 23.54 15.25 -24.88
CA LYS A 344 24.03 14.52 -23.70
C LYS A 344 23.88 13.02 -23.84
N LYS A 345 24.80 12.28 -23.22
CA LYS A 345 24.69 10.84 -22.94
C LYS A 345 24.09 10.67 -21.56
N LEU A 346 22.99 9.93 -21.46
CA LEU A 346 22.22 9.79 -20.23
C LEU A 346 22.14 8.33 -19.80
N LEU A 347 22.27 8.07 -18.50
CA LEU A 347 21.81 6.83 -17.88
C LEU A 347 20.60 7.11 -17.01
N LEU A 348 19.52 6.37 -17.22
CA LEU A 348 18.28 6.51 -16.47
C LEU A 348 17.97 5.22 -15.74
N VAL A 349 17.71 5.35 -14.45
CA VAL A 349 17.27 4.25 -13.58
C VAL A 349 15.78 4.37 -13.34
N ASP A 350 15.01 3.39 -13.78
CA ASP A 350 13.59 3.23 -13.48
C ASP A 350 13.40 2.19 -12.38
N ASP A 351 12.30 2.25 -11.63
CA ASP A 351 12.04 1.31 -10.55
C ASP A 351 11.82 -0.12 -11.06
N SER A 352 11.11 -0.25 -12.18
CA SER A 352 10.63 -1.52 -12.70
C SER A 352 10.28 -1.42 -14.16
N ILE A 353 10.33 -2.55 -14.86
CA ILE A 353 9.79 -2.70 -16.21
C ILE A 353 8.69 -3.74 -16.13
N VAL A 354 7.45 -3.25 -16.28
CA VAL A 354 6.28 -4.10 -16.53
C VAL A 354 6.16 -4.21 -18.06
N ARG A 355 5.14 -3.62 -18.68
CA ARG A 355 4.84 -3.79 -20.11
C ARG A 355 5.85 -3.16 -21.11
N GLY A 356 6.87 -2.47 -20.63
CA GLY A 356 7.88 -1.77 -21.46
C GLY A 356 7.38 -0.58 -22.30
N THR A 357 6.07 -0.35 -22.43
CA THR A 357 5.51 0.72 -23.26
C THR A 357 5.95 2.11 -22.80
N GLN A 358 5.88 2.37 -21.48
CA GLN A 358 6.28 3.65 -20.90
C GLN A 358 7.78 3.89 -21.08
N LEU A 359 8.59 2.85 -20.86
CA LEU A 359 10.03 2.89 -21.08
C LEU A 359 10.37 3.29 -22.51
N ARG A 360 9.73 2.63 -23.48
CA ARG A 360 9.90 2.94 -24.91
C ARG A 360 9.53 4.39 -25.22
N GLU A 361 8.38 4.86 -24.74
CA GLU A 361 7.95 6.24 -24.95
C GLU A 361 8.92 7.26 -24.34
N THR A 362 9.46 6.98 -23.15
CA THR A 362 10.46 7.84 -22.50
C THR A 362 11.76 7.88 -23.29
N VAL A 363 12.23 6.74 -23.82
CA VAL A 363 13.44 6.68 -24.64
C VAL A 363 13.26 7.42 -25.97
N ASP A 364 12.14 7.18 -26.67
CA ASP A 364 11.81 7.87 -27.92
C ASP A 364 11.78 9.39 -27.70
N PHE A 365 11.13 9.83 -26.61
CA PHE A 365 11.06 11.24 -26.23
C PHE A 365 12.44 11.87 -25.97
N LEU A 366 13.36 11.16 -25.31
CA LEU A 366 14.71 11.67 -25.05
C LEU A 366 15.52 11.87 -26.33
N TYR A 367 15.40 10.94 -27.26
CA TYR A 367 16.02 11.07 -28.58
C TYR A 367 15.40 12.23 -29.37
N ASP A 368 14.07 12.38 -29.34
CA ASP A 368 13.38 13.53 -29.95
C ASP A 368 13.82 14.88 -29.34
N ALA A 369 14.17 14.88 -28.04
CA ALA A 369 14.70 16.04 -27.32
C ALA A 369 16.23 16.25 -27.51
N GLY A 370 16.89 15.47 -28.37
CA GLY A 370 18.30 15.67 -28.74
C GLY A 370 19.32 14.86 -27.97
N ALA A 371 18.92 13.86 -27.17
CA ALA A 371 19.86 13.00 -26.46
C ALA A 371 20.80 12.26 -27.44
N LYS A 372 22.08 12.20 -27.11
CA LYS A 372 23.12 11.53 -27.92
C LYS A 372 23.11 10.01 -27.69
N GLU A 373 23.01 9.58 -26.44
CA GLU A 373 22.92 8.19 -26.03
C GLU A 373 21.97 8.07 -24.84
N VAL A 374 21.14 7.02 -24.80
CA VAL A 374 20.23 6.75 -23.69
C VAL A 374 20.46 5.32 -23.19
N HIS A 375 20.88 5.20 -21.94
CA HIS A 375 21.12 3.92 -21.26
C HIS A 375 20.03 3.73 -20.20
N MET A 376 19.25 2.66 -20.30
CA MET A 376 18.19 2.37 -19.32
C MET A 376 18.61 1.26 -18.36
N ARG A 377 18.27 1.40 -17.08
CA ARG A 377 18.41 0.37 -16.05
C ARG A 377 17.10 0.23 -15.29
N SER A 378 16.79 -0.99 -14.87
CA SER A 378 15.66 -1.27 -13.99
C SER A 378 16.18 -1.65 -12.62
N ALA A 379 15.57 -1.09 -11.58
CA ALA A 379 15.93 -1.34 -10.20
C ALA A 379 15.36 -2.67 -9.67
N CYS A 380 14.60 -3.42 -10.47
CA CYS A 380 14.15 -4.75 -10.11
C CYS A 380 14.47 -5.79 -11.20
N PRO A 381 14.52 -7.08 -10.84
CA PRO A 381 14.57 -8.15 -11.83
C PRO A 381 13.36 -8.11 -12.78
N PRO A 382 13.44 -8.75 -13.97
CA PRO A 382 12.32 -8.87 -14.89
C PRO A 382 11.06 -9.43 -14.23
N ILE A 383 9.92 -8.77 -14.43
CA ILE A 383 8.64 -9.17 -13.85
C ILE A 383 7.95 -10.16 -14.78
N MET A 384 8.23 -11.45 -14.57
CA MET A 384 7.74 -12.52 -15.46
C MET A 384 6.37 -13.08 -15.08
N PHE A 385 5.82 -12.72 -13.92
CA PHE A 385 4.60 -13.34 -13.38
C PHE A 385 3.69 -12.32 -12.71
N SER A 386 2.38 -12.53 -12.88
CA SER A 386 1.39 -11.75 -12.14
C SER A 386 1.38 -12.10 -10.65
N CYS A 387 1.32 -11.09 -9.79
CA CYS A 387 1.22 -11.28 -8.35
C CYS A 387 -0.16 -11.85 -7.98
N LYS A 388 -0.16 -13.04 -7.37
CA LYS A 388 -1.37 -13.70 -6.84
C LYS A 388 -1.77 -13.24 -5.44
N TYR A 389 -0.92 -12.43 -4.81
CA TYR A 389 -1.05 -12.09 -3.40
C TYR A 389 -1.43 -10.64 -3.18
N LEU A 390 -1.19 -9.77 -4.16
CA LEU A 390 -1.47 -8.34 -4.08
C LEU A 390 -1.93 -7.86 -5.46
N SER A 391 -2.78 -6.84 -5.47
CA SER A 391 -3.47 -6.39 -6.68
C SER A 391 -2.66 -5.44 -7.57
N PHE A 392 -1.32 -5.38 -7.46
CA PHE A 392 -0.51 -4.37 -8.14
C PHE A 392 -0.12 -4.69 -9.59
N SER A 393 0.24 -5.94 -9.90
CA SER A 393 0.71 -6.33 -11.24
C SER A 393 -0.39 -7.10 -11.99
N ARG A 394 -1.51 -6.44 -12.28
CA ARG A 394 -2.62 -7.07 -13.04
C ARG A 394 -2.26 -7.17 -14.52
N GLY A 395 -1.88 -8.37 -14.96
CA GLY A 395 -1.76 -8.77 -16.37
C GLY A 395 -3.00 -9.56 -16.83
N LYS A 396 -3.29 -9.61 -18.14
CA LYS A 396 -4.25 -10.58 -18.68
C LYS A 396 -3.56 -11.91 -19.02
N SER A 397 -2.24 -11.90 -19.17
CA SER A 397 -1.38 -13.07 -19.33
C SER A 397 -0.02 -12.85 -18.65
N ASP A 398 0.72 -13.93 -18.35
CA ASP A 398 2.10 -13.83 -17.84
C ASP A 398 3.06 -13.22 -18.87
N MET A 399 2.71 -13.24 -20.17
CA MET A 399 3.46 -12.62 -21.27
C MET A 399 3.09 -11.15 -21.52
N ASP A 400 2.10 -10.61 -20.80
CA ASP A 400 1.73 -9.18 -20.87
C ASP A 400 2.62 -8.30 -19.98
N LEU A 401 3.42 -8.93 -19.10
CA LEU A 401 4.19 -8.28 -18.04
C LEU A 401 5.65 -8.09 -18.40
#